data_AF-A0A383VAT6-F1
#
_entry.id   AF-A0A383VAT6-F1
#
_cell.length_a   1.000
_cell.length_b   1.000
_cell.length_c   1.000
_cell.angle_alpha   90.00
_cell.angle_beta   90.00
_cell.angle_gamma   90.00
#
_symmetry.space_group_name_H-M   'P 1'
#
loop_
_entity.id
_entity.type
_entity.pdbx_description
1 polymer ?
#
loop_
_entity_poly.entity_id
_entity_poly.type
_entity_poly.pdbx_seq_one_letter_code
_entity_poly.pdbx_strand_id
1 'polypeptide(L)'
;MPPTLYYFDIPGRAEAARLLLTLGRVEFVDKRFSFAEWPAIKPSMPFQQVPVLQLEDGRMLAEMAAIDRYCAAITGVLPADPLVLADIEQAYFFMEDVYQPLAPVMTMERNPAATAEQKAAAYQEVLQPEGPFKQRLALLDKWLAKRWDASLPGQFLAGPQLTHVDLVLFATLSALRSGWISGLPRAILAAYPALAGFRDAVAAAPGVAAYYAKEEDEVRRAGFRTDNAAAAEAPA
;
A
#
# COMPACT_ATOMS: atom_id res chain seq x y z
N MET A 1 13.35 22.49 -9.14
CA MET A 1 12.24 22.27 -8.18
C MET A 1 12.26 20.80 -7.85
N PRO A 2 12.02 20.39 -6.59
CA PRO A 2 12.03 18.99 -6.23
C PRO A 2 10.95 18.21 -7.02
N PRO A 3 11.09 16.87 -7.18
CA PRO A 3 10.06 16.05 -7.82
C PRO A 3 8.69 16.22 -7.17
N THR A 4 7.61 16.08 -7.94
CA THR A 4 6.23 16.20 -7.45
C THR A 4 5.48 14.90 -7.63
N LEU A 5 4.97 14.33 -6.53
CA LEU A 5 4.12 13.13 -6.53
C LEU A 5 2.65 13.55 -6.51
N TYR A 6 1.92 13.24 -7.58
CA TYR A 6 0.50 13.53 -7.74
C TYR A 6 -0.34 12.32 -7.34
N TYR A 7 -1.19 12.46 -6.33
CA TYR A 7 -2.17 11.44 -5.96
C TYR A 7 -3.35 11.99 -5.16
N PHE A 8 -4.36 11.16 -4.96
CA PHE A 8 -5.45 11.47 -4.05
C PHE A 8 -4.97 11.65 -2.60
N ASP A 9 -5.71 12.41 -1.80
CA ASP A 9 -5.47 12.54 -0.35
C ASP A 9 -5.93 11.31 0.45
N ILE A 10 -5.40 10.16 0.05
CA ILE A 10 -5.51 8.86 0.71
C ILE A 10 -4.17 8.13 0.54
N PRO A 11 -3.91 7.06 1.30
CA PRO A 11 -2.70 6.27 1.09
C PRO A 11 -2.64 5.68 -0.33
N GLY A 12 -3.54 4.74 -0.62
CA GLY A 12 -3.71 4.08 -1.91
C GLY A 12 -2.39 3.67 -2.58
N ARG A 13 -2.36 3.80 -3.91
CA ARG A 13 -1.28 3.35 -4.78
C ARG A 13 -0.02 4.23 -4.74
N ALA A 14 -0.05 5.38 -4.07
CA ALA A 14 1.11 6.27 -3.94
C ALA A 14 1.87 6.10 -2.61
N GLU A 15 1.31 5.35 -1.64
CA GLU A 15 1.87 5.33 -0.29
C GLU A 15 3.27 4.71 -0.23
N ALA A 16 3.54 3.69 -1.05
CA ALA A 16 4.88 3.10 -1.15
C ALA A 16 5.91 4.12 -1.66
N ALA A 17 5.60 4.88 -2.71
CA ALA A 17 6.44 5.98 -3.19
C ALA A 17 6.65 7.07 -2.12
N ARG A 18 5.61 7.46 -1.37
CA ARG A 18 5.74 8.42 -0.25
C ARG A 18 6.70 7.90 0.81
N LEU A 19 6.57 6.64 1.21
CA LEU A 19 7.46 5.99 2.17
C LEU A 19 8.89 5.92 1.63
N LEU A 20 9.09 5.47 0.40
CA LEU A 20 10.41 5.36 -0.22
C LEU A 20 11.14 6.71 -0.22
N LEU A 21 10.50 7.77 -0.73
CA LEU A 21 11.08 9.10 -0.79
C LEU A 21 11.36 9.66 0.61
N THR A 22 10.42 9.49 1.56
CA THR A 22 10.57 9.99 2.93
C THR A 22 11.69 9.28 3.68
N LEU A 23 11.74 7.95 3.63
CA LEU A 23 12.76 7.14 4.29
C LEU A 23 14.14 7.36 3.66
N GLY A 24 14.18 7.54 2.34
CA GLY A 24 15.37 7.92 1.60
C GLY A 24 15.80 9.39 1.75
N ARG A 25 15.05 10.19 2.52
CA ARG A 25 15.30 11.63 2.75
C ARG A 25 15.38 12.44 1.45
N VAL A 26 14.60 12.05 0.45
CA VAL A 26 14.48 12.78 -0.81
C VAL A 26 13.43 13.86 -0.63
N GLU A 27 13.80 15.12 -0.86
CA GLU A 27 12.85 16.23 -0.87
C GLU A 27 11.91 16.09 -2.07
N PHE A 28 10.60 16.15 -1.83
CA PHE A 28 9.58 16.06 -2.87
C PHE A 28 8.32 16.84 -2.47
N VAL A 29 7.51 17.23 -3.46
CA VAL A 29 6.18 17.80 -3.24
C VAL A 29 5.15 16.68 -3.29
N ASP A 30 4.47 16.41 -2.18
CA ASP A 30 3.31 15.51 -2.13
C ASP A 30 2.05 16.27 -2.55
N LYS A 31 1.78 16.33 -3.86
CA LYS A 31 0.63 17.04 -4.43
C LYS A 31 -0.62 16.18 -4.28
N ARG A 32 -1.26 16.32 -3.12
CA ARG A 32 -2.54 15.69 -2.80
C ARG A 32 -3.72 16.51 -3.33
N PHE A 33 -4.76 15.82 -3.79
CA PHE A 33 -6.00 16.44 -4.26
C PHE A 33 -7.21 15.53 -3.98
N SER A 34 -8.39 16.13 -3.97
CA SER A 34 -9.67 15.44 -3.75
C SER A 34 -10.19 14.75 -5.01
N PHE A 35 -11.12 13.80 -4.83
CA PHE A 35 -11.84 13.20 -5.97
C PHE A 35 -12.64 14.21 -6.79
N ALA A 36 -13.04 15.35 -6.20
CA ALA A 36 -13.76 16.42 -6.89
C ALA A 36 -12.85 17.24 -7.82
N GLU A 37 -11.57 17.38 -7.48
CA GLU A 37 -10.58 18.09 -8.32
C GLU A 37 -10.08 17.21 -9.48
N TRP A 38 -10.20 15.89 -9.36
CA TRP A 38 -9.67 14.93 -10.33
C TRP A 38 -10.11 15.15 -11.78
N PRO A 39 -11.38 15.45 -12.11
CA PRO A 39 -11.77 15.69 -13.50
C PRO A 39 -10.98 16.81 -14.20
N ALA A 40 -10.53 17.83 -13.47
CA ALA A 40 -9.73 18.92 -14.00
C ALA A 40 -8.24 18.55 -14.17
N ILE A 41 -7.72 17.68 -13.31
CA ILE A 41 -6.32 17.22 -13.30
C ILE A 41 -6.11 16.09 -14.31
N LYS A 42 -7.10 15.21 -14.49
CA LYS A 42 -7.02 14.00 -15.32
C LYS A 42 -6.44 14.21 -16.73
N PRO A 43 -6.83 15.25 -17.49
CA PRO A 43 -6.31 15.46 -18.84
C PRO A 43 -4.80 15.75 -18.90
N SER A 44 -4.19 16.19 -17.79
CA SER A 44 -2.76 16.49 -17.73
C SER A 44 -1.89 15.31 -17.28
N MET A 45 -2.49 14.13 -17.01
CA MET A 45 -1.75 12.94 -16.58
C MET A 45 -1.49 11.98 -17.74
N PRO A 46 -0.30 11.34 -17.86
CA PRO A 46 0.10 10.58 -19.04
C PRO A 46 -0.89 9.48 -19.49
N PHE A 47 -1.42 8.74 -18.53
CA PHE A 47 -2.42 7.69 -18.76
C PHE A 47 -3.81 8.06 -18.24
N GLN A 48 -4.05 9.36 -17.97
CA GLN A 48 -5.28 9.83 -17.34
C GLN A 48 -5.61 9.07 -16.04
N GLN A 49 -4.56 8.72 -15.31
CA GLN A 49 -4.55 7.97 -14.06
C GLN A 49 -3.49 8.55 -13.13
N VAL A 50 -3.59 8.21 -11.85
CA VAL A 50 -2.60 8.51 -10.82
C VAL A 50 -2.34 7.24 -10.00
N PRO A 51 -1.14 7.05 -9.41
CA PRO A 51 -0.09 8.05 -9.17
C PRO A 51 0.72 8.47 -10.40
N VAL A 52 1.28 9.69 -10.31
CA VAL A 52 2.29 10.21 -11.25
C VAL A 52 3.39 10.90 -10.46
N LEU A 53 4.65 10.59 -10.75
CA LEU A 53 5.82 11.31 -10.26
C LEU A 53 6.37 12.19 -11.40
N GLN A 54 6.28 13.50 -11.24
CA GLN A 54 6.92 14.47 -12.11
C GLN A 54 8.34 14.76 -11.61
N LEU A 55 9.35 14.48 -12.43
CA LEU A 55 10.75 14.73 -12.15
C LEU A 55 11.09 16.22 -12.32
N GLU A 56 12.27 16.62 -11.83
CA GLU A 56 12.72 18.03 -11.84
C GLU A 56 12.81 18.61 -13.26
N ASP A 57 13.11 17.78 -14.25
CA ASP A 57 13.18 18.15 -15.67
C ASP A 57 11.82 18.11 -16.39
N GLY A 58 10.74 17.88 -15.64
CA GLY A 58 9.37 17.86 -16.14
C GLY A 58 8.91 16.52 -16.69
N ARG A 59 9.78 15.49 -16.81
CA ARG A 59 9.35 14.15 -17.21
C ARG A 59 8.36 13.58 -16.20
N MET A 60 7.32 12.90 -16.68
CA MET A 60 6.30 12.27 -15.84
C MET A 60 6.44 10.75 -15.90
N LEU A 61 6.62 10.13 -14.74
CA LEU A 61 6.55 8.69 -14.55
C LEU A 61 5.16 8.35 -14.00
N ALA A 62 4.42 7.50 -14.70
CA ALA A 62 3.14 6.94 -14.25
C ALA A 62 3.31 5.45 -13.92
N GLU A 63 2.24 4.81 -13.43
CA GLU A 63 2.21 3.43 -12.92
C GLU A 63 2.99 3.24 -11.61
N MET A 64 2.31 2.74 -10.58
CA MET A 64 2.90 2.64 -9.24
C MET A 64 4.18 1.79 -9.22
N ALA A 65 4.21 0.68 -9.97
CA ALA A 65 5.38 -0.20 -10.03
C ALA A 65 6.62 0.49 -10.61
N ALA A 66 6.44 1.29 -11.66
CA ALA A 66 7.53 2.02 -12.28
C ALA A 66 8.03 3.14 -11.36
N ILE A 67 7.10 3.85 -10.71
CA ILE A 67 7.42 4.91 -9.74
C ILE A 67 8.17 4.33 -8.54
N ASP A 68 7.64 3.28 -7.91
CA ASP A 68 8.23 2.66 -6.71
C ASP A 68 9.62 2.09 -7.00
N ARG A 69 9.79 1.44 -8.17
CA ARG A 69 11.11 0.93 -8.58
C ARG A 69 12.12 2.05 -8.82
N TYR A 70 11.70 3.15 -9.44
CA TYR A 70 12.55 4.34 -9.60
C TYR A 70 12.92 4.95 -8.25
N CYS A 71 11.93 5.13 -7.36
CA CYS A 71 12.14 5.64 -6.00
C CYS A 71 13.11 4.75 -5.23
N ALA A 72 12.97 3.42 -5.29
CA ALA A 72 13.90 2.50 -4.65
C ALA A 72 15.33 2.57 -5.20
N ALA A 73 15.48 2.79 -6.52
CA ALA A 73 16.79 2.95 -7.13
C ALA A 73 17.49 4.22 -6.61
N ILE A 74 16.79 5.36 -6.56
CA ILE A 74 17.38 6.63 -6.13
C ILE A 74 17.61 6.71 -4.61
N THR A 75 16.89 5.90 -3.81
CA THR A 75 17.07 5.83 -2.36
C THR A 75 17.97 4.68 -1.91
N GLY A 76 18.49 3.89 -2.85
CA GLY A 76 19.47 2.84 -2.57
C GLY A 76 18.90 1.60 -1.86
N VAL A 77 17.60 1.31 -2.06
CA VAL A 77 16.92 0.14 -1.49
C VAL A 77 16.43 -0.86 -2.54
N LEU A 78 16.79 -0.65 -3.81
CA LEU A 78 16.54 -1.62 -4.86
C LEU A 78 17.59 -2.74 -4.78
N PRO A 79 17.21 -4.02 -4.60
CA PRO A 79 18.16 -5.13 -4.62
C PRO A 79 19.01 -5.16 -5.91
N ALA A 80 20.32 -5.30 -5.75
CA ALA A 80 21.27 -5.32 -6.87
C ALA A 80 21.32 -6.68 -7.58
N ASP A 81 21.07 -7.78 -6.86
CA ASP A 81 20.99 -9.11 -7.45
C ASP A 81 19.67 -9.25 -8.23
N PRO A 82 19.72 -9.47 -9.55
CA PRO A 82 18.52 -9.56 -10.37
C PRO A 82 17.62 -10.75 -9.98
N LEU A 83 18.17 -11.84 -9.45
CA LEU A 83 17.38 -12.98 -9.01
C LEU A 83 16.65 -12.69 -7.70
N VAL A 84 17.32 -12.04 -6.73
CA VAL A 84 16.66 -11.58 -5.50
C VAL A 84 15.56 -10.59 -5.82
N LEU A 85 15.84 -9.61 -6.68
CA LEU A 85 14.87 -8.61 -7.13
C LEU A 85 13.65 -9.26 -7.80
N ALA A 86 13.88 -10.14 -8.77
CA ALA A 86 12.80 -10.83 -9.46
C ALA A 86 12.01 -11.75 -8.52
N ASP A 87 12.66 -12.43 -7.57
CA ASP A 87 11.97 -13.29 -6.62
C ASP A 87 10.96 -12.48 -5.80
N ILE A 88 11.37 -11.36 -5.21
CA ILE A 88 10.49 -10.53 -4.38
C ILE A 88 9.43 -9.79 -5.21
N GLU A 89 9.75 -9.35 -6.44
CA GLU A 89 8.80 -8.63 -7.30
C GLU A 89 7.62 -9.49 -7.77
N GLN A 90 7.72 -10.83 -7.70
CA GLN A 90 6.55 -11.69 -7.88
C GLN A 90 5.42 -11.30 -6.92
N ALA A 91 5.73 -11.04 -5.65
CA ALA A 91 4.74 -10.60 -4.67
C ALA A 91 4.22 -9.20 -4.97
N TYR A 92 5.10 -8.28 -5.41
CA TYR A 92 4.71 -6.93 -5.84
C TYR A 92 3.61 -7.01 -6.90
N PHE A 93 3.84 -7.73 -8.00
CA PHE A 93 2.88 -7.80 -9.10
C PHE A 93 1.65 -8.62 -8.74
N PHE A 94 1.79 -9.67 -7.91
CA PHE A 94 0.64 -10.47 -7.45
C PHE A 94 -0.32 -9.68 -6.55
N MET A 95 0.09 -8.55 -5.96
CA MET A 95 -0.86 -7.68 -5.27
C MET A 95 -1.91 -7.07 -6.20
N GLU A 96 -1.58 -6.81 -7.47
CA GLU A 96 -2.58 -6.37 -8.44
C GLU A 96 -3.65 -7.44 -8.63
N ASP A 97 -3.24 -8.71 -8.66
CA ASP A 97 -4.18 -9.82 -8.67
C ASP A 97 -5.04 -9.81 -7.41
N VAL A 98 -4.47 -9.57 -6.22
CA VAL A 98 -5.24 -9.45 -4.96
C VAL A 98 -6.27 -8.33 -5.03
N TYR A 99 -5.95 -7.19 -5.66
CA TYR A 99 -6.87 -6.06 -5.82
C TYR A 99 -7.92 -6.26 -6.92
N GLN A 100 -7.65 -7.08 -7.93
CA GLN A 100 -8.54 -7.24 -9.08
C GLN A 100 -9.97 -7.66 -8.68
N PRO A 101 -10.19 -8.60 -7.75
CA PRO A 101 -11.51 -8.91 -7.19
C PRO A 101 -12.20 -7.75 -6.47
N LEU A 102 -11.46 -6.73 -6.00
CA LEU A 102 -12.01 -5.55 -5.34
C LEU A 102 -12.48 -4.47 -6.33
N ALA A 103 -12.19 -4.61 -7.63
CA ALA A 103 -12.54 -3.60 -8.63
C ALA A 103 -14.06 -3.29 -8.70
N PRO A 104 -14.99 -4.27 -8.62
CA PRO A 104 -16.43 -3.97 -8.58
C PRO A 104 -16.82 -3.14 -7.36
N VAL A 105 -16.28 -3.48 -6.18
CA VAL A 105 -16.51 -2.73 -4.94
C VAL A 105 -15.98 -1.29 -5.06
N MET A 106 -14.76 -1.11 -5.57
CA MET A 106 -14.17 0.21 -5.78
C MET A 106 -14.97 1.05 -6.77
N THR A 107 -15.55 0.40 -7.80
CA THR A 107 -16.42 1.06 -8.77
C THR A 107 -17.75 1.47 -8.13
N MET A 108 -18.34 0.60 -7.30
CA MET A 108 -19.57 0.89 -6.56
C MET A 108 -19.39 2.04 -5.56
N GLU A 109 -18.27 2.09 -4.84
CA GLU A 109 -18.00 3.16 -3.87
C GLU A 109 -17.86 4.54 -4.52
N ARG A 110 -17.37 4.58 -5.77
CA ARG A 110 -17.24 5.81 -6.56
C ARG A 110 -18.51 6.20 -7.30
N ASN A 111 -19.51 5.34 -7.34
CA ASN A 111 -20.78 5.62 -8.01
C ASN A 111 -21.76 6.28 -7.03
N PRO A 112 -22.06 7.58 -7.18
CA PRO A 112 -22.99 8.28 -6.29
C PRO A 112 -24.44 7.77 -6.40
N ALA A 113 -24.77 7.03 -7.46
CA ALA A 113 -26.09 6.44 -7.67
C ALA A 113 -26.21 5.00 -7.11
N ALA A 114 -25.13 4.39 -6.61
CA ALA A 114 -25.19 3.03 -6.07
C ALA A 114 -25.92 3.00 -4.72
N THR A 115 -26.91 2.11 -4.57
CA THR A 115 -27.64 1.95 -3.31
C THR A 115 -26.81 1.21 -2.26
N ALA A 116 -27.20 1.33 -0.99
CA ALA A 116 -26.54 0.61 0.10
C ALA A 116 -26.59 -0.92 -0.10
N GLU A 117 -27.70 -1.44 -0.64
CA GLU A 117 -27.89 -2.87 -0.93
C GLU A 117 -26.96 -3.34 -2.04
N GLN A 118 -26.78 -2.55 -3.10
CA GLN A 118 -25.86 -2.88 -4.19
C GLN A 118 -24.41 -2.92 -3.70
N LYS A 119 -24.02 -1.97 -2.85
CA LYS A 119 -22.71 -1.96 -2.20
C LYS A 119 -22.54 -3.20 -1.32
N ALA A 120 -23.51 -3.50 -0.46
CA ALA A 120 -23.47 -4.66 0.42
C ALA A 120 -23.36 -5.99 -0.35
N ALA A 121 -24.09 -6.15 -1.45
CA ALA A 121 -24.02 -7.35 -2.30
C ALA A 121 -22.62 -7.51 -2.95
N ALA A 122 -22.02 -6.42 -3.44
CA ALA A 122 -20.66 -6.46 -3.98
C ALA A 122 -19.63 -6.88 -2.91
N TYR A 123 -19.78 -6.42 -1.67
CA TYR A 123 -18.94 -6.85 -0.56
C TYR A 123 -19.14 -8.31 -0.18
N GLN A 124 -20.38 -8.81 -0.16
CA GLN A 124 -20.67 -10.22 0.10
C GLN A 124 -20.01 -11.13 -0.94
N GLU A 125 -20.03 -10.74 -2.22
CA GLU A 125 -19.36 -11.48 -3.30
C GLU A 125 -17.84 -11.53 -3.10
N VAL A 126 -17.22 -10.40 -2.79
CA VAL A 126 -15.78 -10.32 -2.50
C VAL A 126 -15.39 -11.17 -1.29
N LEU A 127 -16.24 -11.23 -0.27
CA LEU A 127 -15.94 -11.88 1.01
C LEU A 127 -16.38 -13.34 1.09
N GLN A 128 -16.87 -13.93 0.00
CA GLN A 128 -17.17 -15.36 -0.05
C GLN A 128 -15.96 -16.18 0.43
N PRO A 129 -16.15 -17.19 1.32
CA PRO A 129 -15.04 -17.95 1.92
C PRO A 129 -14.04 -18.52 0.90
N GLU A 130 -14.54 -19.07 -0.19
CA GLU A 130 -13.75 -19.62 -1.30
C GLU A 130 -13.70 -18.66 -2.50
N GLY A 131 -13.97 -17.38 -2.27
CA GLY A 131 -14.00 -16.37 -3.31
C GLY A 131 -12.60 -16.00 -3.82
N PRO A 132 -12.52 -15.41 -5.03
CA PRO A 132 -11.26 -15.08 -5.68
C PRO A 132 -10.36 -14.14 -4.87
N PHE A 133 -10.93 -13.28 -4.03
CA PHE A 133 -10.16 -12.38 -3.16
C PHE A 133 -9.46 -13.15 -2.04
N LYS A 134 -10.20 -13.98 -1.30
CA LYS A 134 -9.65 -14.78 -0.19
C LYS A 134 -8.67 -15.85 -0.66
N GLN A 135 -8.91 -16.45 -1.83
CA GLN A 135 -7.96 -17.40 -2.44
C GLN A 135 -6.63 -16.73 -2.75
N ARG A 136 -6.62 -15.51 -3.31
CA ARG A 136 -5.38 -14.79 -3.61
C ARG A 136 -4.63 -14.37 -2.35
N LEU A 137 -5.33 -13.91 -1.30
CA LEU A 137 -4.70 -13.66 0.00
C LEU A 137 -4.07 -14.94 0.55
N ALA A 138 -4.75 -16.10 0.46
CA ALA A 138 -4.20 -17.38 0.91
C ALA A 138 -2.95 -17.81 0.13
N LEU A 139 -2.90 -17.53 -1.18
CA LEU A 139 -1.74 -17.82 -2.02
C LEU A 139 -0.55 -16.92 -1.66
N LEU A 140 -0.79 -15.61 -1.47
CA LEU A 140 0.25 -14.67 -1.05
C LEU A 140 0.78 -14.99 0.35
N ASP A 141 -0.10 -15.36 1.29
CA ASP A 141 0.28 -15.79 2.65
C ASP A 141 1.20 -17.02 2.61
N LYS A 142 0.83 -18.05 1.84
CA LYS A 142 1.66 -19.25 1.64
C LYS A 142 3.01 -18.95 0.97
N TRP A 143 3.03 -18.00 0.03
CA TRP A 143 4.25 -17.58 -0.64
C TRP A 143 5.19 -16.86 0.34
N LEU A 144 4.63 -15.99 1.19
CA LEU A 144 5.35 -15.18 2.16
C LEU A 144 5.89 -16.03 3.32
N ALA A 145 5.10 -16.98 3.82
CA ALA A 145 5.50 -17.90 4.89
C ALA A 145 6.76 -18.73 4.58
N LYS A 146 7.13 -18.86 3.30
CA LYS A 146 8.35 -19.57 2.86
C LYS A 146 9.58 -18.67 2.77
N ARG A 147 9.41 -17.35 2.85
CA ARG A 147 10.44 -16.34 2.57
C ARG A 147 10.69 -15.41 3.74
N TRP A 148 9.72 -15.24 4.61
CA TRP A 148 9.81 -14.40 5.78
C TRP A 148 9.59 -15.22 7.04
N ASP A 149 10.54 -15.10 7.97
CA ASP A 149 10.51 -15.78 9.26
C ASP A 149 10.31 -14.74 10.38
N ALA A 150 9.12 -14.78 10.99
CA ALA A 150 8.75 -13.88 12.08
C ALA A 150 9.65 -14.01 13.32
N SER A 151 10.40 -15.10 13.46
CA SER A 151 11.34 -15.31 14.57
C SER A 151 12.66 -14.55 14.39
N LEU A 152 12.91 -13.98 13.20
CA LEU A 152 14.11 -13.20 12.88
C LEU A 152 13.78 -11.70 12.87
N PRO A 153 13.90 -10.99 14.00
CA PRO A 153 13.54 -9.58 14.07
C PRO A 153 14.43 -8.74 13.15
N GLY A 154 13.81 -7.80 12.44
CA GLY A 154 14.50 -6.90 11.52
C GLY A 154 14.89 -7.53 10.18
N GLN A 155 14.44 -8.75 9.87
CA GLN A 155 14.56 -9.34 8.53
C GLN A 155 13.30 -9.10 7.70
N PHE A 156 13.52 -8.74 6.44
CA PHE A 156 12.50 -8.50 5.41
C PHE A 156 12.78 -9.40 4.19
N LEU A 157 12.11 -9.17 3.06
CA LEU A 157 12.16 -10.09 1.92
C LEU A 157 13.53 -10.22 1.26
N ALA A 158 14.34 -9.16 1.29
CA ALA A 158 15.69 -9.14 0.72
C ALA A 158 16.80 -9.06 1.80
N GLY A 159 16.49 -9.43 3.05
CA GLY A 159 17.38 -9.31 4.19
C GLY A 159 17.02 -8.14 5.10
N PRO A 160 18.00 -7.51 5.79
CA PRO A 160 17.70 -6.55 6.86
C PRO A 160 17.27 -5.15 6.38
N GLN A 161 17.38 -4.88 5.08
CA GLN A 161 16.99 -3.60 4.49
C GLN A 161 15.59 -3.70 3.90
N LEU A 162 14.71 -2.76 4.23
CA LEU A 162 13.40 -2.60 3.57
C LEU A 162 13.60 -2.22 2.10
N THR A 163 12.88 -2.90 1.22
CA THR A 163 12.82 -2.65 -0.23
C THR A 163 11.49 -2.02 -0.64
N HIS A 164 11.33 -1.64 -1.92
CA HIS A 164 10.03 -1.23 -2.44
C HIS A 164 8.96 -2.32 -2.30
N VAL A 165 9.34 -3.60 -2.41
CA VAL A 165 8.39 -4.71 -2.28
C VAL A 165 7.84 -4.80 -0.86
N ASP A 166 8.70 -4.68 0.15
CA ASP A 166 8.27 -4.71 1.54
C ASP A 166 7.30 -3.57 1.85
N LEU A 167 7.62 -2.36 1.37
CA LEU A 167 6.81 -1.16 1.59
C LEU A 167 5.46 -1.20 0.86
N VAL A 168 5.41 -1.73 -0.36
CA VAL A 168 4.15 -1.82 -1.11
C VAL A 168 3.24 -2.92 -0.57
N LEU A 169 3.81 -4.05 -0.10
CA LEU A 169 3.06 -5.11 0.59
C LEU A 169 2.48 -4.56 1.89
N PHE A 170 3.32 -3.87 2.68
CA PHE A 170 2.87 -3.20 3.88
C PHE A 170 1.74 -2.20 3.59
N ALA A 171 1.88 -1.33 2.58
CA ALA A 171 0.87 -0.33 2.26
C ALA A 171 -0.45 -0.98 1.81
N THR A 172 -0.37 -2.00 0.98
CA THR A 172 -1.52 -2.77 0.49
C THR A 172 -2.27 -3.47 1.62
N LEU A 173 -1.55 -4.25 2.45
CA LEU A 173 -2.11 -4.99 3.57
C LEU A 173 -2.71 -4.05 4.62
N SER A 174 -2.03 -2.93 4.89
CA SER A 174 -2.52 -1.88 5.78
C SER A 174 -3.81 -1.25 5.27
N ALA A 175 -3.91 -0.97 3.96
CA ALA A 175 -5.12 -0.44 3.34
C ALA A 175 -6.31 -1.41 3.48
N LEU A 176 -6.10 -2.72 3.30
CA LEU A 176 -7.17 -3.74 3.41
C LEU A 176 -7.82 -3.78 4.80
N ARG A 177 -7.07 -3.45 5.86
CA ARG A 177 -7.57 -3.44 7.25
C ARG A 177 -7.92 -2.05 7.80
N SER A 178 -7.61 -1.00 7.06
CA SER A 178 -7.72 0.40 7.52
C SER A 178 -9.14 0.89 7.78
N GLY A 179 -10.16 0.22 7.22
CA GLY A 179 -11.54 0.70 7.20
C GLY A 179 -11.85 1.68 6.06
N TRP A 180 -10.86 2.09 5.25
CA TRP A 180 -11.07 2.89 4.04
C TRP A 180 -12.02 2.20 3.05
N ILE A 181 -11.82 0.90 2.85
CA ILE A 181 -12.73 0.07 2.07
C ILE A 181 -13.81 -0.43 3.04
N SER A 182 -14.87 0.36 3.17
CA SER A 182 -15.83 0.31 4.29
C SER A 182 -16.40 -1.09 4.59
N GLY A 183 -16.64 -1.91 3.57
CA GLY A 183 -17.20 -3.25 3.74
C GLY A 183 -16.17 -4.36 3.98
N LEU A 184 -14.86 -4.08 3.99
CA LEU A 184 -13.86 -5.06 4.39
C LEU A 184 -13.70 -5.09 5.93
N PRO A 185 -13.73 -6.28 6.56
CA PRO A 185 -13.46 -6.40 7.99
C PRO A 185 -12.05 -5.90 8.34
N ARG A 186 -11.91 -5.10 9.41
CA ARG A 186 -10.57 -4.70 9.92
C ARG A 186 -9.70 -5.89 10.34
N ALA A 187 -10.33 -7.03 10.64
CA ALA A 187 -9.68 -8.30 10.95
C ALA A 187 -9.43 -9.18 9.71
N ILE A 188 -9.54 -8.67 8.48
CA ILE A 188 -9.40 -9.46 7.24
C ILE A 188 -8.08 -10.25 7.18
N LEU A 189 -7.00 -9.73 7.76
CA LEU A 189 -5.69 -10.38 7.79
C LEU A 189 -5.55 -11.47 8.87
N ALA A 190 -6.50 -11.60 9.80
CA ALA A 190 -6.40 -12.56 10.91
C ALA A 190 -6.36 -14.03 10.45
N ALA A 191 -6.86 -14.32 9.24
CA ALA A 191 -6.80 -15.64 8.62
C ALA A 191 -5.46 -15.93 7.89
N TYR A 192 -4.57 -14.95 7.82
CA TYR A 192 -3.34 -14.97 7.01
C TYR A 192 -2.14 -14.54 7.87
N PRO A 193 -1.62 -15.45 8.72
CA PRO A 193 -0.66 -15.10 9.77
C PRO A 193 0.67 -14.56 9.24
N ALA A 194 1.14 -15.02 8.08
CA ALA A 194 2.37 -14.50 7.50
C ALA A 194 2.15 -13.07 6.97
N LEU A 195 1.01 -12.80 6.32
CA LEU A 195 0.66 -11.44 5.88
C LEU A 195 0.50 -10.48 7.06
N ALA A 196 -0.25 -10.88 8.09
CA ALA A 196 -0.47 -10.07 9.28
C ALA A 196 0.84 -9.76 10.00
N GLY A 197 1.65 -10.80 10.27
CA GLY A 197 2.93 -10.64 10.94
C GLY A 197 3.92 -9.78 10.16
N PHE A 198 4.02 -9.99 8.84
CA PHE A 198 4.95 -9.23 8.01
C PHE A 198 4.57 -7.75 7.94
N ARG A 199 3.27 -7.47 7.76
CA ARG A 199 2.74 -6.11 7.83
C ARG A 199 3.12 -5.45 9.15
N ASP A 200 2.98 -6.15 10.28
CA ASP A 200 3.29 -5.61 11.60
C ASP A 200 4.79 -5.39 11.79
N ALA A 201 5.63 -6.27 11.26
CA ALA A 201 7.08 -6.11 11.26
C ALA A 201 7.53 -4.87 10.48
N VAL A 202 6.95 -4.61 9.30
CA VAL A 202 7.23 -3.38 8.54
C VAL A 202 6.67 -2.15 9.25
N ALA A 203 5.46 -2.22 9.84
CA ALA A 203 4.87 -1.13 10.62
C ALA A 203 5.74 -0.72 11.82
N ALA A 204 6.42 -1.69 12.43
CA ALA A 204 7.31 -1.48 13.57
C ALA A 204 8.71 -0.97 13.19
N ALA A 205 9.08 -1.01 11.90
CA ALA A 205 10.38 -0.52 11.45
C ALA A 205 10.54 0.97 11.82
N PRO A 206 11.67 1.42 12.42
CA PRO A 206 11.76 2.73 13.04
C PRO A 206 11.34 3.91 12.16
N GLY A 207 11.75 3.92 10.89
CA GLY A 207 11.39 4.98 9.95
C GLY A 207 9.90 4.96 9.56
N VAL A 208 9.32 3.77 9.40
CA VAL A 208 7.90 3.59 9.07
C VAL A 208 7.03 3.99 10.26
N ALA A 209 7.36 3.51 11.46
CA ALA A 209 6.68 3.88 12.70
C ALA A 209 6.73 5.40 12.94
N ALA A 210 7.90 6.02 12.74
CA ALA A 210 8.07 7.47 12.90
C ALA A 210 7.29 8.29 11.85
N TYR A 211 7.09 7.76 10.65
CA TYR A 211 6.24 8.38 9.63
C TYR A 211 4.77 8.38 10.08
N TYR A 212 4.21 7.20 10.40
CA TYR A 212 2.79 7.09 10.74
C TYR A 212 2.42 7.60 12.15
N ALA A 213 3.40 7.80 13.05
CA ALA A 213 3.17 8.46 14.33
C ALA A 213 2.69 9.91 14.16
N LYS A 214 3.05 10.57 13.06
CA LYS A 214 2.68 11.96 12.75
C LYS A 214 1.35 12.09 12.01
N GLU A 215 0.84 10.99 11.46
CA GLU A 215 -0.39 10.97 10.67
C GLU A 215 -1.61 10.83 11.59
N GLU A 216 -2.52 11.79 11.55
CA GLU A 216 -3.67 11.85 12.46
C GLU A 216 -4.96 11.31 11.84
N ASP A 217 -5.00 11.07 10.53
CA ASP A 217 -6.20 10.59 9.86
C ASP A 217 -6.56 9.14 10.27
N GLU A 218 -7.87 8.85 10.35
CA GLU A 218 -8.36 7.58 10.86
C GLU A 218 -7.84 6.38 10.05
N VAL A 219 -7.73 6.52 8.73
CA VAL A 219 -7.31 5.44 7.82
C VAL A 219 -5.86 5.06 8.11
N ARG A 220 -4.96 6.03 8.23
CA ARG A 220 -3.55 5.78 8.57
C ARG A 220 -3.39 5.31 10.01
N ARG A 221 -4.09 5.93 10.97
CA ARG A 221 -4.05 5.51 12.38
C ARG A 221 -4.46 4.05 12.55
N ALA A 222 -5.54 3.64 11.90
CA ALA A 222 -6.07 2.29 12.05
C ALA A 222 -5.37 1.25 11.19
N GLY A 223 -4.96 1.62 9.98
CA GLY A 223 -4.42 0.68 9.00
C GLY A 223 -2.91 0.52 9.07
N PHE A 224 -2.16 1.58 9.42
CA PHE A 224 -0.73 1.70 9.14
C PHE A 224 0.16 1.79 10.39
N ARG A 225 -0.41 1.87 11.59
CA ARG A 225 0.31 1.75 12.87
C ARG A 225 0.31 0.31 13.39
N THR A 226 1.27 -0.05 14.24
CA THR A 226 1.16 -1.31 15.00
C THR A 226 -0.03 -1.23 15.96
N ASP A 227 -0.70 -2.36 16.21
CA ASP A 227 -1.85 -2.39 17.13
C ASP A 227 -1.46 -1.96 18.56
N ASN A 228 -0.18 -2.08 18.91
CA ASN A 228 0.41 -1.62 20.18
C ASN A 228 0.61 -0.10 20.27
N ALA A 229 0.55 0.65 19.16
CA ALA A 229 0.71 2.11 19.21
C ALA A 229 -0.47 2.81 19.89
N ALA A 230 -1.65 2.17 19.95
CA ALA A 230 -2.80 2.67 20.69
C ALA A 230 -2.62 2.57 22.23
N ALA A 231 -1.68 1.77 22.72
CA ALA A 231 -1.44 1.60 24.16
C ALA A 231 -0.49 2.66 24.76
N ALA A 232 0.17 3.48 23.93
CA ALA A 232 1.09 4.52 24.38
C ALA A 232 0.43 5.89 24.65
N GLU A 233 -0.89 6.01 24.42
CA GLU A 233 -1.67 7.25 24.63
C GLU A 233 -2.71 7.13 25.76
N ALA A 234 -2.51 6.23 26.73
CA ALA A 234 -3.26 6.31 27.99
C ALA A 234 -2.55 7.30 28.93
N PRO A 235 -3.15 8.45 29.29
CA PRO A 235 -2.57 9.30 30.32
C PRO A 235 -2.56 8.55 31.65
N ALA A 236 -1.43 8.67 32.36
CA ALA A 236 -1.28 8.21 33.74
C ALA A 236 -2.27 8.89 34.68
#